data_AF-A0AA42EKD8-F1
#
_entry.id   AF-A0AA42EKD8-F1
#
_cell.length_a   1.000
_cell.length_b   1.000
_cell.length_c   1.000
_cell.angle_alpha   90.00
_cell.angle_beta   90.00
_cell.angle_gamma   90.00
#
_symmetry.space_group_name_H-M   'P 1'
#
loop_
_entity.id
_entity.type
_entity.pdbx_description
1 polymer ?
#
loop_
_entity_poly.entity_id
_entity_poly.type
_entity_poly.pdbx_seq_one_letter_code
_entity_poly.pdbx_strand_id
1 'polypeptide(L)'
;IVDNVEYIRLFNDIKYDKDSSEMDYSRTNKVVLFVGQPIYEMDKTGEYKITEYIRAVNKLIDKLDVDYFFPHPRENNFLSVKNKYIETVKVFEDFFFERYSQNTDYVIYTFFSGAVISLIGLPNVKINLIKIKDFPTDLSNIYEMMQDNFNFSIVEVEND
;
A
#
# COMPACT_ATOMS: atom_id res chain seq x y z
N ILE A 1 4.50 -9.21 -24.67
CA ILE A 1 5.66 -8.29 -24.66
C ILE A 1 5.31 -7.18 -25.63
N VAL A 2 5.38 -5.92 -25.20
CA VAL A 2 5.19 -4.78 -26.11
C VAL A 2 6.56 -4.52 -26.73
N ASP A 3 6.69 -4.76 -28.03
CA ASP A 3 7.95 -4.55 -28.73
C ASP A 3 8.25 -3.04 -28.87
N ASN A 4 9.54 -2.67 -28.92
CA ASN A 4 10.05 -1.29 -29.00
C ASN A 4 9.73 -0.38 -27.81
N VAL A 5 10.12 -0.79 -26.60
CA VAL A 5 10.01 0.05 -25.39
C VAL A 5 11.39 0.38 -24.81
N GLU A 6 11.55 1.62 -24.33
CA GLU A 6 12.70 2.08 -23.56
C GLU A 6 12.30 2.17 -22.08
N TYR A 7 13.17 1.70 -21.19
CA TYR A 7 12.92 1.77 -19.75
C TYR A 7 13.16 3.20 -19.24
N ILE A 8 12.10 3.86 -18.79
CA ILE A 8 12.19 5.16 -18.13
C ILE A 8 12.13 4.95 -16.61
N ARG A 9 13.19 5.35 -15.90
CA ARG A 9 13.14 5.48 -14.44
C ARG A 9 12.31 6.71 -14.08
N LEU A 10 11.19 6.49 -13.39
CA LEU A 10 10.35 7.59 -12.90
C LEU A 10 10.94 8.27 -11.66
N PHE A 11 11.72 7.51 -10.87
CA PHE A 11 12.36 8.01 -9.66
C PHE A 11 13.88 7.88 -9.83
N ASN A 12 14.59 8.98 -9.58
CA ASN A 12 16.05 8.97 -9.55
C ASN A 12 16.52 8.16 -8.35
N ASP A 13 17.67 7.50 -8.47
CA ASP A 13 18.37 6.92 -7.34
C ASP A 13 18.51 8.02 -6.28
N ILE A 14 17.77 7.87 -5.17
CA ILE A 14 17.77 8.84 -4.08
C ILE A 14 19.24 9.04 -3.71
N LYS A 15 19.74 10.27 -3.84
CA LYS A 15 21.09 10.58 -3.40
C LYS A 15 21.16 10.23 -1.92
N TYR A 16 21.92 9.18 -1.62
CA TYR A 16 22.18 8.69 -0.28
C TYR A 16 22.95 9.76 0.49
N ASP A 17 22.25 10.73 1.08
CA ASP A 17 22.89 11.67 2.00
C ASP A 17 23.23 10.90 3.27
N LYS A 18 24.52 10.59 3.37
CA LYS A 18 25.12 9.86 4.49
C LYS A 18 25.31 10.74 5.74
N ASP A 19 24.88 12.00 5.68
CA ASP A 19 25.06 12.96 6.76
C ASP A 19 23.92 13.98 6.79
N SER A 20 22.95 13.76 7.68
CA SER A 20 22.17 14.85 8.27
C SER A 20 21.75 14.49 9.69
N SER A 21 22.67 14.79 10.61
CA SER A 21 22.46 15.31 11.98
C SER A 21 21.27 14.77 12.83
N GLU A 22 21.66 14.07 13.91
CA GLU A 22 20.99 13.93 15.22
C GLU A 22 19.46 13.72 15.23
N MET A 23 19.05 12.46 15.06
CA MET A 23 17.86 11.93 15.73
C MET A 23 18.29 10.78 16.66
N ASP A 24 17.78 10.80 17.88
CA ASP A 24 18.01 9.82 18.94
C ASP A 24 17.76 8.39 18.44
N TYR A 25 18.85 7.60 18.35
CA TYR A 25 18.88 6.25 17.78
C TYR A 25 18.30 5.16 18.72
N SER A 26 17.48 5.53 19.70
CA SER A 26 16.87 4.60 20.66
C SER A 26 15.48 4.09 20.22
N ARG A 27 15.34 3.65 18.96
CA ARG A 27 14.36 2.65 18.46
C ARG A 27 14.57 2.47 16.95
N THR A 28 14.71 1.23 16.49
CA THR A 28 14.44 0.88 15.09
C THR A 28 12.98 1.23 14.82
N ASN A 29 12.71 2.40 14.23
CA ASN A 29 11.36 2.88 14.00
C ASN A 29 10.75 2.03 12.88
N LYS A 30 9.81 1.16 13.21
CA LYS A 30 8.99 0.45 12.23
C LYS A 30 7.78 1.33 11.92
N VAL A 31 7.43 1.45 10.65
CA VAL A 31 6.22 2.14 10.18
C VAL A 31 5.37 1.18 9.37
N VAL A 32 4.10 1.04 9.73
CA VAL A 32 3.12 0.23 9.04
C VAL A 32 2.17 1.12 8.24
N LEU A 33 2.21 1.01 6.92
CA LEU A 33 1.37 1.76 5.99
C LEU A 33 0.31 0.84 5.39
N PHE A 34 -0.90 1.36 5.18
CA PHE A 34 -1.89 0.73 4.32
C PHE A 34 -2.24 1.67 3.16
N VAL A 35 -1.86 1.30 1.94
CA VAL A 35 -2.25 1.99 0.70
C VAL A 35 -3.63 1.48 0.25
N GLY A 36 -4.62 2.36 0.33
CA GLY A 36 -6.00 2.14 -0.07
C GLY A 36 -6.15 1.87 -1.56
N GLN A 37 -7.27 1.24 -1.90
CA GLN A 37 -7.65 0.95 -3.27
C GLN A 37 -9.17 0.77 -3.32
N PRO A 38 -9.89 1.41 -4.26
CA PRO A 38 -11.34 1.38 -4.30
C PRO A 38 -11.87 0.05 -4.87
N ILE A 39 -11.57 -1.07 -4.19
CA ILE A 39 -11.93 -2.43 -4.63
C ILE A 39 -13.46 -2.62 -4.66
N TYR A 40 -14.23 -1.82 -3.92
CA TYR A 40 -15.69 -1.82 -4.00
C TYR A 40 -16.23 -1.40 -5.38
N GLU A 41 -15.45 -0.66 -6.18
CA GLU A 41 -15.80 -0.32 -7.56
C GLU A 41 -15.54 -1.49 -8.52
N MET A 42 -14.74 -2.47 -8.08
CA MET A 42 -14.36 -3.65 -8.86
C MET A 42 -15.33 -4.80 -8.63
N ASP A 43 -16.25 -4.67 -7.67
CA ASP A 43 -17.31 -5.64 -7.47
C ASP A 43 -18.38 -5.54 -8.57
N LYS A 44 -18.54 -6.63 -9.32
CA LYS A 44 -19.51 -6.76 -10.40
C LYS A 44 -20.88 -7.22 -9.93
N THR A 45 -21.01 -7.74 -8.69
CA THR A 45 -22.29 -8.23 -8.15
C THR A 45 -23.10 -7.10 -7.50
N GLY A 46 -22.41 -6.07 -7.00
CA GLY A 46 -23.02 -4.95 -6.26
C GLY A 46 -23.30 -5.27 -4.79
N GLU A 47 -22.82 -6.42 -4.30
CA GLU A 47 -22.94 -6.87 -2.92
C GLU A 47 -21.93 -6.16 -2.02
N TYR A 48 -20.73 -5.88 -2.53
CA TYR A 48 -19.65 -5.22 -1.81
C TYR A 48 -19.67 -3.70 -2.01
N LYS A 49 -20.38 -3.02 -1.11
CA LYS A 49 -20.54 -1.56 -1.15
C LYS A 49 -19.40 -0.84 -0.42
N ILE A 50 -19.33 0.47 -0.62
CA ILE A 50 -18.41 1.37 0.11
C ILE A 50 -18.48 1.18 1.64
N THR A 51 -19.65 0.85 2.20
CA THR A 51 -19.80 0.59 3.64
C THR A 51 -19.07 -0.68 4.09
N GLU A 52 -19.11 -1.74 3.30
CA GLU A 52 -18.36 -2.97 3.57
C GLU A 52 -16.86 -2.75 3.40
N TYR A 53 -16.47 -1.95 2.41
CA TYR A 53 -15.09 -1.51 2.24
C TYR A 53 -14.55 -0.79 3.47
N ILE A 54 -15.25 0.25 3.94
CA ILE A 54 -14.86 1.01 5.12
C ILE A 54 -14.77 0.10 6.36
N ARG A 55 -15.74 -0.81 6.53
CA ARG A 55 -15.74 -1.79 7.62
C ARG A 55 -14.52 -2.71 7.57
N ALA A 56 -14.21 -3.25 6.39
CA ALA A 56 -13.05 -4.12 6.18
C ALA A 56 -11.72 -3.38 6.42
N VAL A 57 -11.56 -2.18 5.86
CA VAL A 57 -10.34 -1.37 6.05
C VAL A 57 -10.12 -1.02 7.51
N ASN A 58 -11.16 -0.62 8.25
CA ASN A 58 -11.03 -0.34 9.69
C ASN A 58 -10.59 -1.54 10.51
N LYS A 59 -11.12 -2.73 10.22
CA LYS A 59 -10.69 -3.97 10.86
C LYS A 59 -9.24 -4.31 10.52
N LEU A 60 -8.84 -4.12 9.27
CA LEU A 60 -7.48 -4.34 8.82
C LEU A 60 -6.50 -3.38 9.52
N ILE A 61 -6.86 -2.11 9.65
CA ILE A 61 -6.08 -1.11 10.38
C ILE A 61 -5.80 -1.58 11.81
N ASP A 62 -6.81 -2.14 12.50
CA ASP A 62 -6.65 -2.65 13.86
C ASP A 62 -5.84 -3.95 13.92
N LYS A 63 -6.19 -4.91 13.07
CA LYS A 63 -5.59 -6.25 13.06
C LYS A 63 -4.10 -6.21 12.72
N LEU A 64 -3.70 -5.29 11.84
CA LEU A 64 -2.33 -5.17 11.34
C LEU A 64 -1.52 -4.09 12.07
N ASP A 65 -2.12 -3.42 13.05
CA ASP A 65 -1.54 -2.27 13.75
C ASP A 65 -1.00 -1.21 12.77
N VAL A 66 -1.85 -0.82 11.82
CA VAL A 66 -1.48 0.16 10.78
C VAL A 66 -1.26 1.51 11.44
N ASP A 67 -0.10 2.11 11.25
CA ASP A 67 0.22 3.45 11.74
C ASP A 67 -0.46 4.52 10.88
N TYR A 68 -0.42 4.36 9.56
CA TYR A 68 -1.00 5.32 8.62
C TYR A 68 -1.70 4.65 7.45
N PHE A 69 -2.86 5.19 7.09
CA PHE A 69 -3.62 4.83 5.90
C PHE A 69 -3.38 5.87 4.80
N PHE A 70 -2.87 5.44 3.65
CA PHE A 70 -2.72 6.30 2.48
C PHE A 70 -3.91 6.07 1.54
N PRO A 71 -4.86 7.00 1.44
CA PRO A 71 -6.05 6.81 0.62
C PRO A 71 -5.74 6.80 -0.89
N HIS A 72 -6.55 6.08 -1.67
CA HIS A 72 -6.51 6.22 -3.13
C HIS A 72 -7.16 7.56 -3.54
N PRO A 73 -6.63 8.30 -4.53
CA PRO A 73 -7.22 9.57 -4.99
C PRO A 73 -8.69 9.55 -5.46
N ARG A 74 -9.28 8.37 -5.61
CA ARG A 74 -10.67 8.16 -6.09
C ARG A 74 -11.64 7.81 -4.97
N GLU A 75 -11.10 7.49 -3.80
CA GLU A 75 -11.91 7.31 -2.60
C GLU A 75 -12.29 8.70 -2.10
N ASN A 76 -13.57 8.95 -1.83
CA ASN A 76 -14.07 10.29 -1.48
C ASN A 76 -14.59 10.37 -0.03
N ASN A 77 -14.57 9.27 0.74
CA ASN A 77 -15.25 9.17 2.03
C ASN A 77 -14.35 8.56 3.13
N PHE A 78 -13.33 9.31 3.55
CA PHE A 78 -12.35 8.87 4.55
C PHE A 78 -12.73 9.17 6.00
N LEU A 79 -13.75 10.00 6.23
CA LEU A 79 -14.21 10.38 7.57
C LEU A 79 -14.66 9.17 8.41
N SER A 80 -14.96 8.04 7.76
CA SER A 80 -15.37 6.80 8.41
C SER A 80 -14.24 5.77 8.51
N VAL A 81 -13.08 6.01 7.88
CA VAL A 81 -11.86 5.25 8.14
C VAL A 81 -11.24 5.85 9.40
N LYS A 82 -10.72 5.02 10.32
CA LYS A 82 -10.05 5.50 11.54
C LYS A 82 -9.10 6.64 11.17
N ASN A 83 -9.04 7.68 12.01
CA ASN A 83 -8.29 8.95 11.84
C ASN A 83 -6.75 8.78 11.76
N LYS A 84 -6.28 7.78 11.02
CA LYS A 84 -4.90 7.47 10.68
C LYS A 84 -4.63 7.78 9.20
N TYR A 85 -5.57 8.41 8.49
CA TYR A 85 -5.39 8.69 7.08
C TYR A 85 -4.42 9.85 6.84
N ILE A 86 -3.65 9.76 5.76
CA ILE A 86 -2.73 10.79 5.31
C ILE A 86 -3.48 11.70 4.35
N GLU A 87 -3.61 12.97 4.72
CA GLU A 87 -4.14 14.01 3.83
C GLU A 87 -2.99 14.64 3.03
N THR A 88 -2.99 14.41 1.72
CA THR A 88 -1.97 14.93 0.82
C THR A 88 -2.52 15.08 -0.60
N VAL A 89 -1.96 16.02 -1.36
CA VAL A 89 -2.21 16.19 -2.80
C VAL A 89 -1.28 15.35 -3.67
N LYS A 90 -0.30 14.69 -3.06
CA LYS A 90 0.73 13.89 -3.75
C LYS A 90 0.24 12.48 -4.03
N VAL A 91 0.76 11.88 -5.08
CA VAL A 91 0.66 10.42 -5.27
C VAL A 91 1.49 9.70 -4.19
N PHE A 92 1.21 8.42 -4.01
CA PHE A 92 1.81 7.63 -2.93
C PHE A 92 3.33 7.59 -3.01
N GLU A 93 3.87 7.41 -4.20
CA GLU A 93 5.30 7.28 -4.48
C GLU A 93 6.06 8.54 -4.08
N ASP A 94 5.62 9.71 -4.56
CA ASP A 94 6.21 11.01 -4.20
C ASP A 94 6.15 11.26 -2.69
N PHE A 95 5.00 10.96 -2.08
CA PHE A 95 4.83 11.10 -0.63
C PHE A 95 5.80 10.21 0.15
N PHE A 96 5.94 8.95 -0.28
CA PHE A 96 6.77 7.95 0.36
C PHE A 96 8.25 8.30 0.24
N PHE A 97 8.72 8.61 -0.98
CA PHE A 97 10.14 8.89 -1.22
C PHE A 97 10.64 10.15 -0.51
N GLU A 98 9.78 11.16 -0.30
CA GLU A 98 10.14 12.33 0.51
C GLU A 98 10.37 12.04 2.00
N ARG A 99 9.79 10.95 2.51
CA ARG A 99 9.82 10.57 3.93
C ARG A 99 10.58 9.28 4.17
N TYR A 100 11.11 8.68 3.11
CA TYR A 100 11.83 7.43 3.17
C TYR A 100 13.16 7.63 3.91
N SER A 101 13.41 6.75 4.87
CA SER A 101 14.64 6.71 5.67
C SER A 101 15.16 5.28 5.71
N GLN A 102 16.47 5.10 5.53
CA GLN A 102 17.10 3.78 5.64
C GLN A 102 17.10 3.21 7.05
N ASN A 103 16.92 4.07 8.07
CA ASN A 103 16.89 3.68 9.47
C ASN A 103 15.49 3.31 9.96
N THR A 104 14.51 3.20 9.06
CA THR A 104 13.11 2.90 9.36
C THR A 104 12.65 1.68 8.58
N ASP A 105 12.08 0.69 9.25
CA ASP A 105 11.53 -0.49 8.56
C ASP A 105 10.09 -0.19 8.14
N TYR A 106 9.79 -0.30 6.84
CA TYR A 106 8.44 -0.06 6.32
C TYR A 106 7.74 -1.38 6.02
N VAL A 107 6.55 -1.56 6.60
CA VAL A 107 5.63 -2.65 6.22
C VAL A 107 4.44 -2.02 5.53
N ILE A 108 4.29 -2.32 4.24
CA ILE A 108 3.23 -1.76 3.41
C ILE A 108 2.21 -2.85 3.12
N TYR A 109 0.97 -2.58 3.49
CA TYR A 109 -0.20 -3.36 3.10
C TYR A 109 -0.95 -2.65 1.98
N THR A 110 -1.47 -3.41 1.03
CA THR A 110 -2.37 -2.92 -0.01
C THR A 110 -3.19 -4.09 -0.53
N PHE A 111 -4.33 -3.87 -1.20
CA PHE A 111 -5.01 -4.97 -1.88
C PHE A 111 -4.14 -5.46 -3.05
N PHE A 112 -3.88 -4.61 -4.03
CA PHE A 112 -2.98 -4.89 -5.16
C PHE A 112 -2.63 -3.59 -5.91
N SER A 113 -2.40 -2.49 -5.17
CA SER A 113 -2.13 -1.19 -5.79
C SER A 113 -0.84 -1.23 -6.61
N GLY A 114 -0.86 -0.69 -7.83
CA GLY A 114 0.33 -0.59 -8.66
C GLY A 114 1.40 0.37 -8.11
N ALA A 115 1.01 1.29 -7.23
CA ALA A 115 1.91 2.31 -6.69
C ALA A 115 3.09 1.71 -5.91
N VAL A 116 2.90 0.55 -5.29
CA VAL A 116 3.95 -0.14 -4.52
C VAL A 116 5.01 -0.81 -5.41
N ILE A 117 4.76 -0.96 -6.71
CA ILE A 117 5.75 -1.53 -7.65
C ILE A 117 7.00 -0.64 -7.73
N SER A 118 6.82 0.68 -7.64
CA SER A 118 7.93 1.65 -7.62
C SER A 118 8.89 1.47 -6.44
N LEU A 119 8.45 0.80 -5.38
CA LEU A 119 9.20 0.60 -4.15
C LEU A 119 9.97 -0.72 -4.14
N ILE A 120 9.81 -1.55 -5.17
CA ILE A 120 10.53 -2.82 -5.30
C ILE A 120 12.04 -2.54 -5.31
N GLY A 121 12.78 -3.34 -4.52
CA GLY A 121 14.23 -3.24 -4.40
C GLY A 121 14.71 -2.33 -3.27
N LEU A 122 13.82 -1.62 -2.58
CA LEU A 122 14.19 -0.90 -1.36
C LEU A 122 14.45 -1.91 -0.21
N PRO A 123 15.63 -1.87 0.44
CA PRO A 123 16.10 -2.96 1.31
C PRO A 123 15.31 -3.11 2.62
N ASN A 124 14.66 -2.04 3.07
CA ASN A 124 13.91 -1.93 4.32
C ASN A 124 12.41 -1.73 4.08
N VAL A 125 11.91 -2.17 2.92
CA VAL A 125 10.49 -2.09 2.57
C VAL A 125 9.94 -3.47 2.30
N LYS A 126 8.94 -3.88 3.10
CA LYS A 126 8.21 -5.13 2.92
C LYS A 126 6.79 -4.85 2.44
N ILE A 127 6.45 -5.33 1.26
CA ILE A 127 5.11 -5.18 0.66
C ILE A 127 4.32 -6.47 0.86
N ASN A 128 3.08 -6.34 1.33
CA ASN A 128 2.15 -7.45 1.52
C ASN A 128 0.81 -7.10 0.86
N LEU A 129 0.32 -8.01 0.03
CA LEU A 129 -1.00 -7.94 -0.58
C LEU A 129 -2.04 -8.47 0.39
N ILE A 130 -3.16 -7.77 0.53
CA ILE A 130 -4.31 -8.20 1.34
C ILE A 130 -5.35 -8.78 0.40
N LYS A 131 -5.69 -10.06 0.55
CA LYS A 131 -6.78 -10.70 -0.18
C LYS A 131 -7.95 -10.94 0.76
N ILE A 132 -9.11 -10.33 0.49
CA ILE A 132 -10.35 -10.63 1.22
C ILE A 132 -10.88 -11.97 0.71
N LYS A 133 -11.00 -12.98 1.58
CA LYS A 133 -11.39 -14.35 1.19
C LYS A 133 -12.73 -14.40 0.47
N ASP A 134 -13.74 -13.74 1.03
CA ASP A 134 -15.12 -13.79 0.54
C ASP A 134 -15.49 -12.54 -0.28
N PHE A 135 -14.54 -12.00 -1.05
CA PHE A 135 -14.85 -10.89 -1.94
C PHE A 135 -15.75 -11.38 -3.10
N PRO A 136 -16.89 -10.74 -3.40
CA PRO A 136 -17.91 -11.32 -4.29
C PRO A 136 -17.46 -11.49 -5.75
N THR A 137 -16.48 -10.72 -6.18
CA THR A 137 -15.92 -10.80 -7.54
C THR A 137 -14.57 -11.49 -7.50
N ASP A 138 -14.36 -12.47 -8.38
CA ASP A 138 -13.05 -13.11 -8.46
C ASP A 138 -11.97 -12.13 -8.99
N LEU A 139 -10.99 -11.86 -8.13
CA LEU A 139 -9.84 -11.03 -8.41
C LEU A 139 -8.53 -11.84 -8.45
N SER A 140 -8.59 -13.18 -8.40
CA SER A 140 -7.42 -14.05 -8.23
C SER A 140 -6.35 -13.83 -9.29
N ASN A 141 -6.74 -13.63 -10.55
CA ASN A 141 -5.83 -13.31 -11.65
C ASN A 141 -4.92 -12.09 -11.36
N ILE A 142 -5.43 -11.07 -10.65
CA ILE A 142 -4.66 -9.87 -10.33
C ILE A 142 -3.64 -10.19 -9.24
N TYR A 143 -4.05 -10.92 -8.19
CA TYR A 143 -3.14 -11.34 -7.12
C TYR A 143 -2.06 -12.29 -7.64
N GLU A 144 -2.41 -13.24 -8.50
CA GLU A 144 -1.47 -14.16 -9.18
C GLU A 144 -0.47 -13.38 -10.02
N MET A 145 -0.93 -12.46 -10.86
CA MET A 145 -0.05 -11.59 -11.65
C MET A 145 0.93 -10.81 -10.75
N MET A 146 0.47 -10.29 -9.61
CA MET A 146 1.32 -9.53 -8.69
C MET A 146 2.33 -10.43 -7.97
N GLN A 147 1.95 -11.65 -7.60
CA GLN A 147 2.84 -12.62 -6.98
C GLN A 147 3.89 -13.15 -7.97
N ASP A 148 3.48 -13.54 -9.18
CA ASP A 148 4.35 -14.14 -10.19
C ASP A 148 5.41 -13.17 -10.72
N ASN A 149 5.07 -11.88 -10.86
CA ASN A 149 5.96 -10.89 -11.44
C ASN A 149 6.80 -10.12 -10.41
N PHE A 150 6.31 -9.97 -9.18
CA PHE A 150 6.95 -9.11 -8.17
C PHE A 150 7.26 -9.81 -6.85
N ASN A 151 6.89 -11.09 -6.70
CA ASN A 151 7.14 -11.91 -5.51
C ASN A 151 6.59 -11.29 -4.21
N PHE A 152 5.44 -10.63 -4.29
CA PHE A 152 4.76 -10.08 -3.12
C PHE A 152 4.12 -11.20 -2.27
N SER A 153 4.21 -11.07 -0.94
CA SER A 153 3.49 -11.95 -0.03
C SER A 153 2.01 -11.61 -0.01
N ILE A 154 1.15 -12.63 0.01
CA ILE A 154 -0.30 -12.47 0.16
C ILE A 154 -0.69 -12.82 1.60
N VAL A 155 -1.50 -11.96 2.21
CA VAL A 155 -2.14 -12.15 3.51
C VAL A 155 -3.64 -12.23 3.26
N GLU A 156 -4.20 -13.42 3.47
CA GLU A 156 -5.64 -13.61 3.39
C GLU A 156 -6.34 -13.15 4.66
N VAL A 157 -7.45 -12.44 4.49
CA VAL A 157 -8.25 -11.92 5.59
C VAL A 157 -9.72 -12.26 5.39
N GLU A 158 -10.39 -12.61 6.50
CA GLU A 158 -11.82 -12.82 6.55
C GLU A 158 -12.53 -11.48 6.74
N ASN A 159 -13.75 -11.37 6.20
CA ASN A 159 -14.52 -10.12 6.22
C ASN A 159 -15.42 -9.96 7.48
N ASP A 160 -15.47 -10.99 8.35
CA ASP A 160 -16.36 -11.17 9.51
C ASP A 160 -16.66 -9.92 10.34
#